data_AF-A0AA42ZAU3-F1
#
_entry.id   AF-A0AA42ZAU3-F1
#
_cell.length_a   1.000
_cell.length_b   1.000
_cell.length_c   1.000
_cell.angle_alpha   90.00
_cell.angle_beta   90.00
_cell.angle_gamma   90.00
#
_symmetry.space_group_name_H-M   'P 1'
#
loop_
_entity.id
_entity.type
_entity.pdbx_description
1 polymer ?
#
loop_
_entity_poly.entity_id
_entity_poly.type
_entity_poly.pdbx_seq_one_letter_code
_entity_poly.pdbx_strand_id
1 'polypeptide(L)'
;PKNFDRSIKDAVAVGHEAGCFRLRFDSESRFLKFFSWFSRLNYRLCRGGDQSLFITKDLFYILGGFDESYTVYEDSEFINRIYKQTSFKVIPETVITSARKYEARGEIALQYHFSVIHFKNYLGAGPEKLYDYYKKNIETY
;
A
#
# COMPACT_ATOMS: atom_id res chain seq x y z
N PRO A 1 -1.31 -15.41 1.90
CA PRO A 1 -2.32 -16.40 1.40
C PRO A 1 -1.68 -17.77 1.20
N LYS A 2 -2.45 -18.87 1.25
CA LYS A 2 -1.90 -20.19 0.85
C LYS A 2 -1.51 -20.13 -0.64
N ASN A 3 -0.36 -20.72 -1.00
CA ASN A 3 0.16 -20.75 -2.38
C ASN A 3 0.41 -19.37 -3.03
N PHE A 4 0.73 -18.35 -2.21
CA PHE A 4 0.97 -16.99 -2.72
C PHE A 4 2.08 -16.93 -3.77
N ASP A 5 3.11 -17.76 -3.62
CA ASP A 5 4.26 -17.87 -4.51
C ASP A 5 3.83 -18.36 -5.89
N ARG A 6 2.91 -19.33 -5.95
CA ARG A 6 2.32 -19.80 -7.20
C ARG A 6 1.49 -18.71 -7.86
N SER A 7 0.62 -18.02 -7.11
CA SER A 7 -0.17 -16.92 -7.66
C SER A 7 0.70 -15.81 -8.27
N ILE A 8 1.84 -15.50 -7.63
CA ILE A 8 2.81 -14.53 -8.17
C ILE A 8 3.44 -15.07 -9.46
N LYS A 9 3.92 -16.32 -9.47
CA LYS A 9 4.52 -16.94 -10.65
C LYS A 9 3.55 -16.97 -11.84
N ASP A 10 2.29 -17.33 -11.59
CA ASP A 10 1.25 -17.38 -12.61
C ASP A 10 0.95 -15.98 -13.17
N ALA A 11 0.93 -14.94 -12.32
CA ALA A 11 0.75 -13.55 -12.76
C ALA A 11 1.92 -13.06 -13.63
N VAL A 12 3.16 -13.38 -13.24
CA VAL A 12 4.36 -13.03 -14.00
C VAL A 12 4.42 -13.77 -15.33
N ALA A 13 4.03 -15.05 -15.36
CA ALA A 13 4.03 -15.87 -16.58
C ALA A 13 3.09 -15.33 -17.67
N VAL A 14 2.05 -14.57 -17.30
CA VAL A 14 1.12 -13.91 -18.23
C VAL A 14 1.44 -12.42 -18.45
N GLY A 15 2.65 -11.97 -18.06
CA GLY A 15 3.17 -10.64 -18.38
C GLY A 15 2.89 -9.54 -17.35
N HIS A 16 2.39 -9.87 -16.15
CA HIS A 16 2.27 -8.88 -15.08
C HIS A 16 3.56 -8.82 -14.24
N GLU A 17 4.37 -7.80 -14.49
CA GLU A 17 5.66 -7.62 -13.82
C GLU A 17 5.56 -7.11 -12.38
N ALA A 18 4.42 -6.53 -12.00
CA ALA A 18 4.17 -6.05 -10.65
C ALA A 18 2.71 -6.16 -10.25
N GLY A 19 2.46 -6.25 -8.95
CA GLY A 19 1.11 -6.34 -8.42
C GLY A 19 1.05 -6.52 -6.91
N CYS A 20 -0.14 -6.76 -6.40
CA CYS A 20 -0.38 -7.02 -4.98
C CYS A 20 -1.55 -7.98 -4.80
N PHE A 21 -1.82 -8.34 -3.55
CA PHE A 21 -3.02 -9.08 -3.16
C PHE A 21 -4.11 -8.13 -2.67
N ARG A 22 -5.32 -8.65 -2.46
CA ARG A 22 -6.37 -7.92 -1.74
C ARG A 22 -6.03 -7.88 -0.26
N LEU A 23 -6.43 -6.80 0.40
CA LEU A 23 -6.24 -6.62 1.83
C LEU A 23 -7.51 -6.98 2.59
N ARG A 24 -7.34 -7.52 3.80
CA ARG A 24 -8.37 -7.59 4.84
C ARG A 24 -7.71 -7.32 6.18
N PHE A 25 -8.42 -6.62 7.06
CA PHE A 25 -8.01 -6.46 8.44
C PHE A 25 -8.51 -7.64 9.29
N ASP A 26 -7.76 -8.06 10.30
CA ASP A 26 -8.16 -9.04 11.32
C ASP A 26 -9.17 -8.46 12.34
N SER A 27 -10.18 -7.74 11.85
CA SER A 27 -11.19 -7.08 12.67
C SER A 27 -12.60 -7.24 12.08
N GLU A 28 -13.59 -7.24 12.96
CA GLU A 28 -15.01 -7.30 12.59
C GLU A 28 -15.62 -5.94 12.21
N SER A 29 -14.84 -4.85 12.32
CA SER A 29 -15.29 -3.50 12.00
C SER A 29 -15.84 -3.36 10.58
N ARG A 30 -17.06 -2.79 10.49
CA ARG A 30 -17.70 -2.47 9.21
C ARG A 30 -16.92 -1.41 8.43
N PHE A 31 -16.27 -0.47 9.12
CA PHE A 31 -15.47 0.58 8.51
C PHE A 31 -14.22 -0.01 7.86
N LEU A 32 -13.46 -0.82 8.60
CA LEU A 32 -12.27 -1.48 8.05
C LEU A 32 -12.62 -2.46 6.93
N LYS A 33 -13.75 -3.19 7.04
CA LYS A 33 -14.28 -4.03 5.96
C LYS A 33 -14.59 -3.21 4.71
N PHE A 34 -15.22 -2.04 4.85
CA PHE A 34 -15.50 -1.13 3.73
C PHE A 34 -14.22 -0.68 3.02
N PHE A 35 -13.21 -0.19 3.74
CA PHE A 35 -11.93 0.20 3.15
C PHE A 35 -11.20 -0.99 2.50
N SER A 36 -11.20 -2.14 3.16
CA SER A 36 -10.59 -3.36 2.61
C SER A 36 -11.25 -3.80 1.30
N TRP A 37 -12.54 -3.54 1.10
CA TRP A 37 -13.23 -3.87 -0.15
C TRP A 37 -12.70 -3.07 -1.34
N PHE A 38 -12.29 -1.81 -1.16
CA PHE A 38 -11.68 -1.00 -2.22
C PHE A 38 -10.32 -1.53 -2.66
N SER A 39 -9.63 -2.34 -1.83
CA SER A 39 -8.37 -2.99 -2.23
C SER A 39 -8.52 -3.90 -3.46
N ARG A 40 -9.74 -4.25 -3.86
CA ARG A 40 -10.04 -5.01 -5.08
C ARG A 40 -9.93 -4.16 -6.35
N LEU A 41 -10.07 -2.83 -6.25
CA LEU A 41 -10.12 -1.92 -7.39
C LEU A 41 -8.73 -1.52 -7.84
N ASN A 42 -8.37 -1.73 -9.10
CA ASN A 42 -7.02 -1.48 -9.59
C ASN A 42 -6.71 0.00 -9.84
N TYR A 43 -6.70 0.81 -8.77
CA TYR A 43 -6.35 2.23 -8.78
C TYR A 43 -5.28 2.51 -7.75
N ARG A 44 -4.32 3.40 -8.10
CA ARG A 44 -3.20 3.79 -7.22
C ARG A 44 -3.61 4.27 -5.83
N LEU A 45 -4.77 4.93 -5.71
CA LEU A 45 -5.28 5.43 -4.42
C LEU A 45 -5.77 4.31 -3.48
N CYS A 46 -5.99 3.10 -4.00
CA CYS A 46 -6.40 1.93 -3.23
C CYS A 46 -5.21 1.03 -2.86
N ARG A 47 -3.97 1.53 -3.03
CA ARG A 47 -2.74 0.78 -2.84
C ARG A 47 -1.95 1.26 -1.62
N GLY A 48 -1.24 0.33 -1.01
CA GLY A 48 -0.35 0.56 0.11
C GLY A 48 0.45 -0.70 0.43
N GLY A 49 1.43 -0.59 1.33
CA GLY A 49 2.44 -1.61 1.61
C GLY A 49 1.89 -2.90 2.22
N ASP A 50 0.78 -2.81 2.95
CA ASP A 50 0.15 -3.97 3.60
C ASP A 50 -0.41 -5.01 2.60
N GLN A 51 -0.45 -4.67 1.31
CA GLN A 51 -1.01 -5.52 0.26
C GLN A 51 -0.02 -6.54 -0.32
N SER A 52 1.17 -6.64 0.26
CA SER A 52 2.25 -7.55 -0.19
C SER A 52 2.59 -7.33 -1.66
N LEU A 53 3.19 -6.18 -1.97
CA LEU A 53 3.70 -5.84 -3.30
C LEU A 53 4.65 -6.95 -3.79
N PHE A 54 4.42 -7.44 -5.01
CA PHE A 54 5.37 -8.22 -5.78
C PHE A 54 5.82 -7.43 -7.00
N ILE A 55 7.07 -7.64 -7.40
CA ILE A 55 7.70 -6.99 -8.56
C ILE A 55 8.81 -7.89 -9.11
N THR A 56 9.00 -7.91 -10.42
CA THR A 56 10.14 -8.59 -11.05
C THR A 56 11.45 -7.87 -10.71
N LYS A 57 12.54 -8.63 -10.68
CA LYS A 57 13.88 -8.10 -10.39
C LYS A 57 14.26 -6.96 -11.35
N ASP A 58 14.05 -7.17 -12.65
CA ASP A 58 14.45 -6.22 -13.68
C ASP A 58 13.67 -4.91 -13.57
N LEU A 59 12.34 -4.97 -13.37
CA LEU A 59 11.52 -3.77 -13.17
C LEU A 59 11.92 -3.01 -11.91
N PHE A 60 12.24 -3.71 -10.81
CA PHE A 60 12.70 -3.06 -9.58
C PHE A 60 13.97 -2.23 -9.81
N TYR A 61 14.96 -2.78 -10.51
CA TYR A 61 16.20 -2.07 -10.80
C TYR A 61 16.03 -0.96 -11.84
N ILE A 62 15.21 -1.18 -12.88
CA ILE A 62 14.89 -0.14 -13.89
C ILE A 62 14.23 1.07 -13.22
N LEU A 63 13.35 0.83 -12.25
CA LEU A 63 12.72 1.91 -11.51
C LEU A 63 13.64 2.56 -10.47
N GLY A 64 14.78 1.95 -10.14
CA GLY A 64 15.73 2.48 -9.15
C GLY A 64 15.43 2.11 -7.71
N GLY A 65 14.62 1.07 -7.46
CA GLY A 65 14.27 0.60 -6.11
C GLY A 65 13.47 1.61 -5.27
N PHE A 66 13.39 1.38 -3.96
CA PHE A 66 12.74 2.30 -3.02
C PHE A 66 13.55 3.59 -2.85
N ASP A 67 12.87 4.72 -2.72
CA ASP A 67 13.51 6.00 -2.37
C ASP A 67 13.77 6.05 -0.86
N GLU A 68 15.03 5.88 -0.47
CA GLU A 68 15.48 5.84 0.94
C GLU A 68 15.32 7.18 1.67
N SER A 69 15.00 8.27 0.97
CA SER A 69 14.66 9.54 1.62
C SER A 69 13.31 9.49 2.35
N TYR A 70 12.43 8.54 2.00
CA TYR A 70 11.14 8.33 2.65
C TYR A 70 11.27 7.41 3.86
N THR A 71 11.14 7.96 5.06
CA THR A 71 10.99 7.18 6.31
C THR A 71 9.60 6.55 6.43
N VAL A 72 8.60 7.20 5.82
CA VAL A 72 7.23 6.73 5.68
C VAL A 72 6.79 7.02 4.26
N TYR A 73 5.82 6.27 3.74
CA TYR A 73 5.20 6.49 2.42
C TYR A 73 6.07 6.04 1.23
N GLU A 74 7.21 5.38 1.50
CA GLU A 74 8.13 4.81 0.51
C GLU A 74 7.46 3.80 -0.41
N ASP A 75 6.53 3.02 0.14
CA ASP A 75 5.71 2.04 -0.56
C ASP A 75 4.82 2.68 -1.63
N SER A 76 4.13 3.75 -1.24
CA SER A 76 3.14 4.47 -2.02
C SER A 76 3.84 5.29 -3.10
N GLU A 77 4.98 5.89 -2.78
CA GLU A 77 5.88 6.50 -3.76
C GLU A 77 6.29 5.47 -4.83
N PHE A 78 6.81 4.31 -4.42
CA PHE A 78 7.30 3.30 -5.36
C PHE A 78 6.17 2.71 -6.22
N ILE A 79 5.02 2.43 -5.62
CA ILE A 79 3.82 1.97 -6.36
C ILE A 79 3.39 3.01 -7.39
N ASN A 80 3.47 4.32 -7.09
CA ASN A 80 3.17 5.35 -8.09
C ASN A 80 4.11 5.31 -9.29
N ARG A 81 5.41 5.01 -9.10
CA ARG A 81 6.35 4.80 -10.21
C ARG A 81 5.99 3.55 -11.02
N ILE A 82 5.65 2.45 -10.35
CA ILE A 82 5.22 1.20 -11.02
C ILE A 82 3.99 1.44 -11.91
N TYR A 83 2.94 2.09 -11.39
CA TYR A 83 1.71 2.39 -12.14
C TYR A 83 1.95 3.26 -13.38
N LYS A 84 3.03 4.05 -13.42
CA LYS A 84 3.41 4.85 -14.59
C LYS A 84 4.14 4.04 -15.65
N GLN A 85 4.79 2.94 -15.27
CA GLN A 85 5.68 2.17 -16.12
C GLN A 85 5.05 0.89 -16.70
N THR A 86 4.21 0.20 -15.92
CA THR A 86 3.66 -1.11 -16.32
C THR A 86 2.22 -1.31 -15.84
N SER A 87 1.59 -2.38 -16.31
CA SER A 87 0.29 -2.82 -15.79
C SER A 87 0.47 -3.37 -14.37
N PHE A 88 -0.36 -2.92 -13.44
CA PHE A 88 -0.36 -3.41 -12.07
C PHE A 88 -1.40 -4.51 -11.89
N LYS A 89 -1.07 -5.65 -11.30
CA LYS A 89 -2.01 -6.76 -11.07
C LYS A 89 -2.54 -6.79 -9.64
N VAL A 90 -3.85 -6.87 -9.46
CA VAL A 90 -4.46 -7.21 -8.17
C VAL A 90 -4.88 -8.68 -8.19
N ILE A 91 -4.16 -9.51 -7.45
CA ILE A 91 -4.44 -10.94 -7.29
C ILE A 91 -5.63 -11.11 -6.33
N PRO A 92 -6.63 -11.97 -6.64
CA PRO A 92 -7.87 -12.04 -5.88
C PRO A 92 -7.77 -12.72 -4.52
N GLU A 93 -6.67 -13.41 -4.21
CA GLU A 93 -6.41 -13.91 -2.86
C GLU A 93 -6.21 -12.76 -1.87
N THR A 94 -6.48 -13.04 -0.59
CA THR A 94 -6.51 -12.03 0.47
C THR A 94 -5.37 -12.21 1.45
N VAL A 95 -4.62 -11.14 1.69
CA VAL A 95 -3.66 -11.00 2.79
C VAL A 95 -4.40 -10.39 3.98
N ILE A 96 -4.11 -10.90 5.17
CA ILE A 96 -4.67 -10.39 6.43
C ILE A 96 -3.59 -9.54 7.10
N THR A 97 -3.94 -8.30 7.47
CA THR A 97 -3.09 -7.39 8.25
C THR A 97 -3.76 -7.04 9.58
N SER A 98 -2.96 -6.54 10.53
CA SER A 98 -3.42 -6.21 11.87
C SER A 98 -4.22 -4.90 11.92
N ALA A 99 -5.38 -4.93 12.57
CA ALA A 99 -6.22 -3.77 12.89
C ALA A 99 -5.74 -3.02 14.14
N ARG A 100 -4.75 -3.54 14.87
CA ARG A 100 -4.31 -3.02 16.18
C ARG A 100 -4.09 -1.51 16.21
N LYS A 101 -3.47 -0.93 15.17
CA LYS A 101 -3.22 0.52 15.10
C LYS A 101 -4.53 1.31 14.97
N TYR A 102 -5.48 0.82 14.17
CA TYR A 102 -6.80 1.42 14.02
C TYR A 102 -7.62 1.29 15.31
N GLU A 103 -7.53 0.16 16.01
CA GLU A 103 -8.22 -0.05 17.28
C GLU A 103 -7.66 0.85 18.39
N ALA A 104 -6.34 1.03 18.45
CA ALA A 104 -5.69 1.89 19.45
C ALA A 104 -5.92 3.39 19.19
N ARG A 105 -5.96 3.83 17.92
CA ARG A 105 -6.06 5.25 17.53
C ARG A 105 -7.48 5.73 17.25
N GLY A 106 -8.42 4.81 17.09
CA GLY A 106 -9.74 5.10 16.54
C GLY A 106 -9.72 5.07 15.02
N GLU A 107 -10.67 4.32 14.45
CA GLU A 107 -10.60 3.93 13.04
C GLU A 107 -10.68 5.12 12.08
N ILE A 108 -11.61 6.03 12.37
CA ILE A 108 -11.86 7.24 11.58
C ILE A 108 -10.70 8.22 11.71
N ALA A 109 -10.19 8.42 12.93
CA ALA A 109 -9.09 9.36 13.19
C ALA A 109 -7.82 8.93 12.47
N LEU A 110 -7.47 7.65 12.55
CA LEU A 110 -6.29 7.13 11.85
C LEU A 110 -6.46 7.20 10.32
N GLN A 111 -7.62 6.81 9.80
CA GLN A 111 -7.90 6.90 8.36
C GLN A 111 -7.85 8.35 7.85
N TYR A 112 -8.33 9.31 8.65
CA TYR A 112 -8.21 10.73 8.35
C TYR A 112 -6.74 11.14 8.21
N HIS A 113 -5.88 10.78 9.17
CA HIS A 113 -4.47 11.15 9.10
C HIS A 113 -3.73 10.53 7.91
N PHE A 114 -4.00 9.26 7.58
CA PHE A 114 -3.46 8.67 6.35
C PHE A 114 -3.97 9.38 5.09
N SER A 115 -5.25 9.77 5.06
CA SER A 115 -5.81 10.54 3.94
C SER A 115 -5.15 11.92 3.80
N VAL A 116 -4.80 12.58 4.92
CA VAL A 116 -4.05 13.84 4.90
C VAL A 116 -2.62 13.63 4.37
N ILE A 117 -1.94 12.54 4.72
CA ILE A 117 -0.61 12.21 4.17
C ILE A 117 -0.70 12.02 2.65
N HIS A 118 -1.67 11.23 2.15
CA HIS A 118 -1.89 11.06 0.72
C HIS A 118 -2.15 12.41 0.01
N PHE A 119 -2.97 13.28 0.61
CA PHE A 119 -3.26 14.59 0.05
C PHE A 119 -2.04 15.52 0.05
N LYS A 120 -1.25 15.54 1.14
CA LYS A 120 0.01 16.30 1.21
C LYS A 120 0.99 15.85 0.12
N ASN A 121 1.16 14.55 -0.05
CA ASN A 121 1.99 14.00 -1.12
C ASN A 121 1.45 14.40 -2.51
N TYR A 122 0.13 14.35 -2.71
CA TYR A 122 -0.50 14.80 -3.95
C TYR A 122 -0.24 16.29 -4.25
N LEU A 123 -0.14 17.13 -3.22
CA LEU A 123 0.26 18.54 -3.34
C LEU A 123 1.78 18.76 -3.50
N GLY A 124 2.59 17.70 -3.56
CA GLY A 124 4.05 17.78 -3.74
C GLY A 124 4.84 17.96 -2.44
N ALA A 125 4.28 17.61 -1.29
CA ALA A 125 5.05 17.55 -0.05
C ALA A 125 6.12 16.45 -0.14
N GLY A 126 7.38 16.82 0.12
CA GLY A 126 8.50 15.87 0.15
C GLY A 126 8.56 15.01 1.41
N PRO A 127 9.53 14.07 1.47
CA PRO A 127 9.63 13.03 2.50
C PRO A 127 9.59 13.55 3.94
N GLU A 128 10.41 14.57 4.24
CA GLU A 128 10.52 15.18 5.57
C GLU A 128 9.16 15.70 6.08
N LYS A 129 8.41 16.41 5.22
CA LYS A 129 7.10 16.96 5.58
C LYS A 129 6.05 15.88 5.84
N LEU A 130 6.13 14.75 5.12
CA LEU A 130 5.25 13.61 5.36
C LEU A 130 5.59 12.94 6.68
N TYR A 131 6.89 12.75 6.95
CA TYR A 131 7.38 12.17 8.19
C TYR A 131 7.04 13.05 9.41
N ASP A 132 7.23 14.36 9.34
CA ASP A 132 6.86 15.29 10.42
C ASP A 132 5.37 15.20 10.78
N TYR A 133 4.51 15.10 9.76
CA TYR A 133 3.09 14.93 9.98
C TYR A 133 2.76 13.56 10.60
N TYR A 134 3.38 12.49 10.10
CA TYR A 134 3.23 11.14 10.65
C TYR A 134 3.65 11.09 12.12
N LYS A 135 4.84 11.60 12.43
CA LYS A 135 5.38 11.64 13.78
C LYS A 135 4.46 12.36 14.76
N LYS A 136 3.99 13.54 14.37
CA LYS A 136 3.12 14.39 15.20
C LYS A 136 1.74 13.78 15.46
N ASN A 137 1.14 13.08 14.49
CA ASN A 137 -0.28 12.69 14.56
C ASN A 137 -0.51 11.17 14.67
N ILE A 138 0.46 10.34 14.26
CA ILE A 138 0.32 8.89 14.14
C ILE A 138 1.35 8.12 14.98
N GLU A 139 2.58 8.59 15.13
CA GLU A 139 3.63 7.86 15.86
C GLU A 139 3.54 8.04 17.38
N THR A 140 3.38 9.28 17.84
CA THR A 140 3.34 9.60 19.27
C THR A 140 2.07 9.01 19.87
N TYR A 141 2.18 8.10 20.87
CA TYR A 141 1.20 7.23 21.59
C TYR A 141 1.42 5.73 21.36
#